data_AF-A0A2E5VY77-F1
#
_entry.id   AF-A0A2E5VY77-F1
#
_cell.length_a   1.000
_cell.length_b   1.000
_cell.length_c   1.000
_cell.angle_alpha   90.00
_cell.angle_beta   90.00
_cell.angle_gamma   90.00
#
_symmetry.space_group_name_H-M   'P 1'
#
loop_
_entity.id
_entity.type
_entity.pdbx_description
1 polymer ?
#
loop_
_entity_poly.entity_id
_entity_poly.type
_entity_poly.pdbx_seq_one_letter_code
_entity_poly.pdbx_strand_id
1 'polypeptide(L)'
;MFDLASIVLGSFQDDLVVVFGDSLGWAIGHAILLSALYLIVIGIRSRQHAMKHSGIGWKQAKSAFTILFLSALLFFVFNSTFGFETVASVALAGSTSVFIGWMVTVLG
;
A
#
# COMPACT_ATOMS: atom_id res chain seq x y z
N MET A 1 13.27 -22.47 -6.33
CA MET A 1 12.37 -21.63 -7.16
C MET A 1 12.80 -20.19 -6.90
N PHE A 2 12.85 -19.32 -7.90
CA PHE A 2 13.15 -17.91 -7.62
C PHE A 2 11.93 -17.27 -6.97
N ASP A 3 12.07 -16.67 -5.78
CA ASP A 3 10.95 -16.22 -4.98
C ASP A 3 11.02 -14.72 -4.68
N LEU A 4 10.62 -13.91 -5.68
CA LEU A 4 10.44 -12.47 -5.49
C LEU A 4 9.24 -12.17 -4.60
N ALA A 5 8.24 -13.04 -4.61
CA ALA A 5 7.04 -12.86 -3.82
C ALA A 5 7.36 -12.92 -2.33
N SER A 6 8.22 -13.82 -1.84
CA SER A 6 8.65 -13.83 -0.45
C SER A 6 9.44 -12.58 -0.06
N ILE A 7 10.24 -12.00 -0.97
CA ILE A 7 11.00 -10.78 -0.69
C ILE A 7 10.06 -9.56 -0.57
N VAL A 8 9.05 -9.48 -1.44
CA VAL A 8 8.18 -8.29 -1.55
C VAL A 8 6.94 -8.38 -0.67
N LEU A 9 6.33 -9.56 -0.58
CA LEU A 9 5.10 -9.83 0.17
C LEU A 9 5.40 -10.37 1.59
N GLY A 10 6.62 -10.84 1.86
CA GLY A 10 7.03 -11.31 3.18
C GLY A 10 6.13 -12.43 3.70
N SER A 11 5.64 -12.27 4.93
CA SER A 11 4.78 -13.27 5.59
C SER A 11 3.47 -13.54 4.85
N PHE A 12 2.98 -12.61 4.03
CA PHE A 12 1.80 -12.86 3.20
C PHE A 12 2.07 -13.94 2.14
N GLN A 13 3.29 -14.03 1.62
CA GLN A 13 3.67 -15.12 0.72
C GLN A 13 3.70 -16.46 1.47
N ASP A 14 4.17 -16.46 2.72
CA ASP A 14 4.19 -17.67 3.55
C ASP A 14 2.75 -18.16 3.81
N ASP A 15 1.82 -17.26 4.10
CA ASP A 15 0.39 -17.59 4.25
C ASP A 15 -0.20 -18.19 2.97
N LEU A 16 0.15 -17.65 1.79
CA LEU A 16 -0.28 -18.20 0.51
C LEU A 16 0.26 -19.62 0.28
N VAL A 17 1.51 -19.87 0.64
CA VAL A 17 2.13 -21.21 0.54
C VAL A 17 1.45 -22.17 1.53
N VAL A 18 1.14 -21.74 2.75
CA VAL A 18 0.44 -22.56 3.75
C VAL A 18 -0.96 -22.97 3.26
N VAL A 19 -1.71 -22.05 2.64
CA VAL A 19 -3.10 -22.30 2.23
C VAL A 19 -3.18 -23.07 0.90
N PHE A 20 -2.34 -22.72 -0.07
CA PHE A 20 -2.45 -23.24 -1.44
C PHE A 20 -1.36 -24.28 -1.79
N GLY A 21 -0.38 -24.49 -0.92
CA GLY A 21 0.78 -25.36 -1.14
C GLY A 21 1.88 -24.67 -1.96
N ASP A 22 3.10 -25.23 -1.91
CA ASP A 22 4.31 -24.62 -2.49
C ASP A 22 4.16 -24.16 -3.95
N SER A 23 3.58 -25.00 -4.82
CA SER A 23 3.49 -24.69 -6.25
C SER A 23 2.44 -23.62 -6.58
N LEU A 24 1.25 -23.71 -5.98
CA LEU A 24 0.17 -22.74 -6.23
C LEU A 24 0.39 -21.44 -5.45
N GLY A 25 0.87 -21.51 -4.22
CA GLY A 25 1.23 -20.34 -3.41
C GLY A 25 2.33 -19.51 -4.10
N TRP A 26 3.35 -20.15 -4.65
CA TRP A 26 4.36 -19.48 -5.46
C TRP A 26 3.75 -18.79 -6.70
N ALA A 27 2.90 -19.49 -7.44
CA ALA A 27 2.27 -18.94 -8.66
C ALA A 27 1.34 -17.75 -8.35
N ILE A 28 0.54 -17.85 -7.30
CA ILE A 28 -0.37 -16.78 -6.86
C ILE A 28 0.42 -15.56 -6.40
N GLY A 29 1.47 -15.75 -5.59
CA GLY A 29 2.35 -14.66 -5.16
C GLY A 29 2.93 -13.85 -6.32
N HIS A 30 3.45 -14.54 -7.33
CA HIS A 30 4.01 -13.90 -8.52
C HIS A 30 2.93 -13.27 -9.41
N ALA A 31 1.73 -13.87 -9.50
CA ALA A 31 0.59 -13.28 -10.20
C ALA A 31 0.15 -11.95 -9.55
N ILE A 32 0.15 -11.88 -8.21
CA ILE A 32 -0.14 -10.63 -7.48
C ILE A 32 0.89 -9.57 -7.83
N LEU A 33 2.19 -9.88 -7.79
CA LEU A 33 3.25 -8.94 -8.17
C LEU A 33 3.11 -8.46 -9.62
N LEU A 34 2.86 -9.37 -10.56
CA LEU A 34 2.65 -9.02 -11.97
C LEU A 34 1.43 -8.12 -12.16
N SER A 35 0.33 -8.40 -11.46
CA SER A 35 -0.88 -7.58 -11.52
C SER A 35 -0.63 -6.18 -10.95
N ALA A 36 0.08 -6.06 -9.83
CA ALA A 36 0.46 -4.79 -9.25
C ALA A 36 1.35 -3.98 -10.20
N LEU A 37 2.35 -4.61 -10.81
CA LEU A 37 3.21 -3.97 -11.81
C LEU A 37 2.41 -3.50 -13.02
N TYR A 38 1.50 -4.33 -13.53
CA TYR A 38 0.64 -3.98 -14.65
C TYR A 38 -0.24 -2.76 -14.32
N LEU A 39 -0.83 -2.72 -13.13
CA LEU A 39 -1.62 -1.58 -12.66
C LEU A 39 -0.78 -0.32 -12.53
N ILE A 40 0.46 -0.41 -12.03
CA ILE A 40 1.40 0.72 -11.97
C ILE A 40 1.70 1.24 -13.38
N VAL A 41 2.00 0.35 -14.33
CA VAL A 41 2.30 0.72 -15.72
C VAL A 41 1.10 1.40 -16.38
N ILE A 42 -0.12 0.85 -16.20
CA ILE A 42 -1.35 1.49 -16.68
C ILE A 42 -1.56 2.83 -16.01
N GLY A 43 -1.40 2.93 -14.69
CA GLY A 43 -1.55 4.18 -13.96
C GLY A 43 -0.62 5.27 -14.49
N ILE A 44 0.63 4.92 -14.82
CA ILE A 44 1.60 5.86 -15.39
C ILE A 44 1.24 6.23 -16.83
N ARG A 45 0.92 5.25 -17.69
CA ARG A 45 0.58 5.49 -19.11
C ARG A 45 -0.71 6.29 -19.26
N SER A 46 -1.71 5.94 -18.48
CA SER A 46 -3.04 6.55 -18.50
C SER A 46 -3.14 7.76 -17.58
N ARG A 47 -2.03 8.21 -16.96
CA ARG A 47 -2.06 9.30 -15.95
C ARG A 47 -2.78 10.54 -16.44
N GLN A 48 -2.55 10.93 -17.68
CA GLN A 48 -3.16 12.14 -18.25
C GLN A 48 -4.63 11.93 -18.60
N HIS A 49 -5.01 10.74 -19.05
CA HIS A 49 -6.40 10.41 -19.37
C HIS A 49 -7.25 10.25 -18.11
N ALA A 50 -6.71 9.57 -17.08
CA ALA A 50 -7.33 9.39 -15.77
C ALA A 50 -7.53 10.74 -15.06
N MET A 51 -6.50 11.59 -14.97
CA MET A 51 -6.64 12.91 -14.34
C MET A 51 -7.62 13.84 -15.09
N LYS A 52 -7.73 13.71 -16.41
CA LYS A 52 -8.63 14.55 -17.22
C LYS A 52 -10.11 14.17 -17.05
N HIS A 53 -10.41 12.92 -16.71
CA HIS A 53 -11.79 12.41 -16.60
C HIS A 53 -12.23 12.01 -15.19
N SER A 54 -11.33 11.84 -14.23
CA SER A 54 -11.72 11.44 -12.86
C SER A 54 -12.18 12.59 -11.99
N GLY A 55 -12.06 13.84 -12.44
CA GLY A 55 -12.35 15.04 -11.63
C GLY A 55 -11.38 15.25 -10.46
N ILE A 56 -10.38 14.38 -10.28
CA ILE A 56 -9.35 14.46 -9.25
C ILE A 56 -8.16 15.22 -9.84
N GLY A 57 -7.93 16.43 -9.35
CA GLY A 57 -6.77 17.22 -9.73
C GLY A 57 -5.45 16.59 -9.25
N TRP A 58 -4.34 16.88 -9.93
CA TRP A 58 -3.01 16.39 -9.55
C TRP A 58 -2.66 16.70 -8.08
N LYS A 59 -3.07 17.87 -7.57
CA LYS A 59 -2.88 18.27 -6.17
C LYS A 59 -3.60 17.33 -5.19
N GLN A 60 -4.83 16.91 -5.52
CA GLN A 60 -5.62 15.98 -4.70
C GLN A 60 -5.04 14.57 -4.76
N ALA A 61 -4.65 14.09 -5.95
CA ALA A 61 -3.99 12.80 -6.10
C ALA A 61 -2.68 12.71 -5.31
N LYS A 62 -1.85 13.75 -5.37
CA LYS A 62 -0.61 13.83 -4.58
C LYS A 62 -0.90 13.86 -3.09
N SER A 63 -1.90 14.63 -2.65
CA SER A 63 -2.30 14.67 -1.23
C SER A 63 -2.76 13.31 -0.73
N ALA A 64 -3.64 12.63 -1.47
CA ALA A 64 -4.10 11.28 -1.14
C ALA A 64 -2.94 10.28 -1.08
N PHE A 65 -2.01 10.35 -2.04
CA PHE A 65 -0.80 9.52 -2.03
C PHE A 65 0.07 9.79 -0.79
N THR A 66 0.29 11.06 -0.43
CA THR A 66 1.05 11.42 0.77
C THR A 66 0.38 10.89 2.04
N ILE A 67 -0.94 11.01 2.17
CA ILE A 67 -1.68 10.49 3.33
C ILE A 67 -1.52 8.97 3.40
N LEU A 68 -1.74 8.26 2.29
CA LEU A 68 -1.59 6.80 2.24
C LEU A 68 -0.16 6.35 2.60
N PHE A 69 0.85 7.03 2.05
CA PHE A 69 2.24 6.73 2.35
C PHE A 69 2.57 6.97 3.83
N LEU A 70 2.08 8.08 4.39
CA LEU A 70 2.25 8.40 5.80
C LEU A 70 1.51 7.41 6.70
N SER A 71 0.31 6.96 6.34
CA SER A 71 -0.42 5.90 7.06
C SER A 71 0.38 4.61 7.07
N ALA A 72 0.95 4.18 5.94
CA ALA A 72 1.75 2.95 5.87
C ALA A 72 3.00 3.04 6.76
N LEU A 73 3.67 4.19 6.75
CA LEU A 73 4.85 4.43 7.60
C LEU A 73 4.48 4.43 9.09
N LEU A 74 3.40 5.11 9.48
CA LEU A 74 2.92 5.13 10.86
C LEU A 74 2.44 3.74 11.32
N PHE A 75 1.80 2.98 10.44
CA PHE A 75 1.41 1.60 10.74
C PHE A 75 2.62 0.74 11.05
N PHE A 76 3.67 0.83 10.24
CA PHE A 76 4.93 0.11 10.50
C PHE A 76 5.54 0.52 11.86
N VAL A 77 5.55 1.81 12.18
CA VAL A 77 6.05 2.30 13.48
C VAL A 77 5.20 1.75 14.64
N PHE A 78 3.87 1.86 14.57
CA PHE A 78 2.98 1.41 15.64
C PHE A 78 3.00 -0.11 15.84
N ASN A 79 3.00 -0.87 14.75
CA ASN A 79 2.98 -2.33 14.81
C ASN A 79 4.37 -2.91 15.16
N SER A 80 5.44 -2.43 14.53
CA SER A 80 6.78 -3.02 14.67
C SER A 80 7.63 -2.39 15.77
N THR A 81 7.48 -1.09 16.07
CA THR A 81 8.28 -0.43 17.12
C THR A 81 7.56 -0.43 18.46
N PHE A 82 6.26 -0.10 18.46
CA PHE A 82 5.47 -0.03 19.69
C PHE A 82 4.74 -1.34 20.04
N GLY A 83 4.70 -2.30 19.12
CA GLY A 83 4.11 -3.63 19.36
C GLY A 83 2.60 -3.60 19.53
N PHE A 84 1.91 -2.59 19.01
CA PHE A 84 0.45 -2.52 19.08
C PHE A 84 -0.21 -3.57 18.18
N GLU A 85 -1.37 -4.08 18.62
CA GLU A 85 -2.18 -5.00 17.83
C GLU A 85 -2.48 -4.43 16.44
N THR A 86 -2.54 -5.27 15.41
CA THR A 86 -2.70 -4.84 14.01
C THR A 86 -3.91 -3.93 13.80
N VAL A 87 -5.08 -4.26 14.36
CA VAL A 87 -6.29 -3.44 14.21
C VAL A 87 -6.12 -2.05 14.85
N ALA A 88 -5.55 -2.00 16.06
CA ALA A 88 -5.26 -0.75 16.73
C ALA A 88 -4.22 0.08 15.96
N SER A 89 -3.16 -0.56 15.45
CA SER A 89 -2.11 0.08 14.64
C SER A 89 -2.68 0.69 13.36
N VAL A 90 -3.61 0.02 12.67
CA VAL A 90 -4.27 0.55 11.46
C VAL A 90 -5.12 1.78 11.80
N ALA A 91 -5.92 1.70 12.87
CA ALA A 91 -6.78 2.82 13.29
C ALA A 91 -5.95 4.04 13.72
N LEU A 92 -4.89 3.83 14.50
CA LEU A 92 -3.99 4.89 14.94
C LEU A 92 -3.22 5.51 13.77
N ALA A 93 -2.69 4.68 12.86
CA ALA A 93 -1.97 5.16 11.69
C ALA A 93 -2.87 6.00 10.77
N GLY A 94 -4.08 5.52 10.48
CA GLY A 94 -5.03 6.22 9.62
C GLY A 94 -5.55 7.53 10.23
N SER A 95 -5.91 7.52 11.51
CA SER A 95 -6.37 8.74 12.20
C SER A 95 -5.26 9.78 12.30
N THR A 96 -4.04 9.36 12.65
CA THR A 96 -2.88 10.24 12.82
C THR A 96 -2.40 10.82 11.49
N SER A 97 -2.38 10.02 10.41
CA SER A 97 -1.99 10.52 9.08
C SER A 97 -2.97 11.57 8.56
N VAL A 98 -4.27 11.37 8.76
CA VAL A 98 -5.30 12.36 8.39
C VAL A 98 -5.17 13.62 9.23
N PHE A 99 -4.94 13.48 10.55
CA PHE A 99 -4.74 14.61 11.45
C PHE A 99 -3.51 15.44 11.07
N ILE A 100 -2.37 14.80 10.77
CA ILE A 100 -1.17 15.48 10.27
C ILE A 100 -1.45 16.17 8.93
N GLY A 101 -2.14 15.49 8.00
CA GLY A 101 -2.53 16.08 6.72
C GLY A 101 -3.41 17.32 6.88
N TRP A 102 -4.34 17.28 7.82
CA TRP A 102 -5.17 18.43 8.17
C TRP A 102 -4.34 19.57 8.77
N MET A 103 -3.47 19.27 9.74
CA MET A 103 -2.58 20.28 10.34
C MET A 103 -1.72 20.99 9.29
N VAL A 104 -1.09 20.25 8.37
CA VAL A 104 -0.27 20.81 7.29
C VAL A 104 -1.09 21.72 6.37
N THR A 105 -2.37 21.38 6.16
CA THR A 105 -3.26 22.17 5.28
C THR A 105 -3.78 23.44 5.96
N VAL A 106 -3.92 23.44 7.28
CA VAL A 106 -4.47 24.57 8.04
C VAL A 106 -3.38 25.51 8.55
N LEU A 107 -2.21 24.99 8.92
CA LEU A 107 -1.11 25.73 9.52
C LEU A 107 -0.02 26.19 8.53
N GLY A 108 -0.03 25.65 7.30
CA GLY A 108 0.91 25.98 6.22
C GLY A 108 0.23 26.59 5.00
#